data_AF-A0A6C0YS37-F1
#
_entry.id   AF-A0A6C0YS37-F1
#
_cell.length_a   1.000
_cell.length_b   1.000
_cell.length_c   1.000
_cell.angle_alpha   90.00
_cell.angle_beta   90.00
_cell.angle_gamma   90.00
#
_symmetry.space_group_name_H-M   'P 1'
#
loop_
_entity.id
_entity.type
_entity.pdbx_description
1 polymer ?
#
loop_
_entity_poly.entity_id
_entity_poly.type
_entity_poly.pdbx_seq_one_letter_code
_entity_poly.pdbx_strand_id
1 'polypeptide(L)'
;MRNPYQRKAASKSQTSSYNVQDIYKQFIEIMVSQGQVFALYHDGWALCATPTGQRAFAVWQNKSLAKLLVKDNWENYDIQEVSFKDFIEKVLPFLRQESTLVSMNLSPEGQNVLVAPEKLLLDIKNYLYQIYLQKPDVYKNLQLPSPRSIRLN
;
A
#
# COMPACT_ATOMS: atom_id res chain seq x y z
N MET A 1 29.49 15.29 41.67
CA MET A 1 28.65 15.64 40.51
C MET A 1 28.88 14.59 39.42
N ARG A 2 27.84 13.87 38.99
CA ARG A 2 27.93 12.79 37.98
C ARG A 2 27.55 13.34 36.61
N ASN A 3 28.41 13.11 35.62
CA ASN A 3 28.20 13.49 34.22
C ASN A 3 27.04 12.68 33.60
N PRO A 4 25.91 13.30 33.19
CA PRO A 4 24.72 12.60 32.71
C PRO A 4 24.80 12.12 31.25
N TYR A 5 25.92 12.30 30.55
CA TYR A 5 26.07 11.92 29.13
C TYR A 5 26.78 10.58 28.88
N GLN A 6 26.63 9.60 29.78
CA GLN A 6 26.87 8.20 29.38
C GLN A 6 25.61 7.63 28.73
N ARG A 7 25.42 7.90 27.42
CA ARG A 7 24.62 7.00 26.60
C ARG A 7 25.30 5.64 26.65
N LYS A 8 24.72 4.70 27.39
CA LYS A 8 24.91 3.27 27.11
C LYS A 8 24.59 3.10 25.63
N ALA A 9 25.53 2.58 24.86
CA ALA A 9 25.31 2.23 23.46
C ALA A 9 23.99 1.46 23.39
N ALA A 10 23.01 2.02 22.67
CA ALA A 10 21.71 1.40 22.53
C ALA A 10 21.95 -0.03 22.04
N SER A 11 21.52 -0.95 22.88
CA SER A 11 21.47 -2.39 22.68
C SER A 11 21.09 -2.71 21.24
N LYS A 12 21.96 -3.50 20.58
CA LYS A 12 21.78 -4.20 19.30
C LYS A 12 20.35 -4.08 18.78
N SER A 13 20.14 -3.21 17.80
CA SER A 13 18.94 -3.23 16.98
C SER A 13 18.73 -4.66 16.50
N GLN A 14 17.66 -5.30 16.98
CA GLN A 14 17.14 -6.50 16.35
C GLN A 14 16.72 -6.07 14.95
N THR A 15 17.64 -6.22 13.99
CA THR A 15 17.33 -6.09 12.57
C THR A 15 16.45 -7.29 12.25
N SER A 16 15.14 -7.21 12.49
CA SER A 16 14.20 -8.10 11.83
C SER A 16 14.52 -7.99 10.34
N SER A 17 14.89 -9.09 9.69
CA SER A 17 15.14 -9.07 8.25
C SER A 17 13.86 -8.66 7.54
N TYR A 18 13.75 -7.38 7.20
CA TYR A 18 12.64 -6.80 6.44
C TYR A 18 12.66 -7.39 5.03
N ASN A 19 11.88 -8.44 4.79
CA ASN A 19 11.71 -8.96 3.44
C ASN A 19 10.63 -8.14 2.72
N VAL A 20 11.07 -7.22 1.85
CA VAL A 20 10.20 -6.40 1.01
C VAL A 20 9.20 -7.25 0.21
N GLN A 21 9.60 -8.45 -0.23
CA GLN A 21 8.72 -9.35 -0.96
C GLN A 21 7.57 -9.89 -0.09
N ASP A 22 7.82 -10.16 1.18
CA ASP A 22 6.80 -10.68 2.10
C ASP A 22 5.81 -9.58 2.48
N ILE A 23 6.29 -8.36 2.72
CA ILE A 23 5.44 -7.18 2.95
C ILE A 23 4.53 -6.93 1.75
N TYR A 24 5.10 -7.01 0.54
CA TYR A 24 4.34 -6.82 -0.70
C TYR A 24 3.24 -7.87 -0.88
N LYS A 25 3.56 -9.16 -0.66
CA LYS A 25 2.57 -10.24 -0.71
C LYS A 25 1.47 -10.04 0.33
N GLN A 26 1.86 -9.77 1.57
CA GLN A 26 0.92 -9.55 2.68
C GLN A 26 -0.01 -8.36 2.39
N PHE A 27 0.50 -7.28 1.78
CA PHE A 27 -0.33 -6.14 1.38
C PHE A 27 -1.45 -6.58 0.42
N ILE A 28 -1.12 -7.34 -0.62
CA ILE A 28 -2.10 -7.84 -1.59
C ILE A 28 -3.14 -8.74 -0.91
N GLU A 29 -2.69 -9.67 -0.06
CA GLU A 29 -3.57 -10.57 0.68
C GLU A 29 -4.56 -9.83 1.57
N ILE A 30 -4.07 -8.85 2.34
CA ILE A 30 -4.91 -8.02 3.23
C ILE A 30 -5.89 -7.20 2.39
N MET A 31 -5.41 -6.48 1.38
CA MET A 31 -6.25 -5.65 0.51
C MET A 31 -7.40 -6.45 -0.12
N VAL A 32 -7.12 -7.66 -0.63
CA VAL A 32 -8.12 -8.52 -1.26
C VAL A 32 -9.10 -9.08 -0.22
N SER A 33 -8.60 -9.53 0.93
CA SER A 33 -9.46 -10.10 1.98
C SER A 33 -10.42 -9.09 2.60
N GLN A 34 -9.99 -7.84 2.79
CA GLN A 34 -10.83 -6.77 3.34
C GLN A 34 -11.59 -5.97 2.28
N GLY A 35 -11.24 -6.13 1.00
CA GLY A 35 -11.93 -5.47 -0.11
C GLY A 35 -11.68 -3.97 -0.20
N GLN A 36 -10.60 -3.44 0.39
CA GLN A 36 -10.26 -2.01 0.35
C GLN A 36 -8.79 -1.71 0.66
N VAL A 37 -8.37 -0.48 0.33
CA VAL A 37 -7.15 0.17 0.82
C VAL A 37 -7.50 1.51 1.46
N PHE A 38 -6.58 2.05 2.23
CA PHE A 38 -6.70 3.40 2.79
C PHE A 38 -5.77 4.34 2.03
N ALA A 39 -6.23 5.55 1.76
CA ALA A 39 -5.45 6.63 1.16
C ALA A 39 -5.73 7.92 1.92
N LEU A 40 -4.97 8.97 1.63
CA LEU A 40 -5.12 10.27 2.26
C LEU A 40 -5.62 11.28 1.22
N TYR A 41 -6.59 12.12 1.60
CA TYR A 41 -7.13 13.17 0.73
C TYR A 41 -7.22 14.53 1.45
N HIS A 42 -6.76 15.60 0.79
CA HIS A 42 -6.99 17.00 1.15
C HIS A 42 -6.84 17.88 -0.10
N ASP A 43 -7.95 18.32 -0.69
CA ASP A 43 -7.98 19.02 -1.99
C ASP A 43 -7.21 18.30 -3.11
N GLY A 44 -7.05 16.98 -2.97
CA GLY A 44 -6.16 16.16 -3.78
C GLY A 44 -5.71 14.91 -3.04
N TRP A 45 -5.30 13.89 -3.81
CA TRP A 45 -4.76 12.65 -3.27
C TRP A 45 -3.32 12.83 -2.78
N ALA A 46 -2.96 12.21 -1.65
CA ALA A 46 -1.60 12.28 -1.13
C ALA A 46 -0.60 11.59 -2.09
N LEU A 47 0.40 12.34 -2.51
CA LEU A 47 1.52 11.87 -3.32
C LEU A 47 2.82 12.02 -2.54
N CYS A 48 3.75 11.09 -2.74
CA CYS A 48 5.14 11.22 -2.32
C CYS A 48 6.07 11.16 -3.53
N ALA A 49 7.26 11.75 -3.38
CA ALA A 49 8.30 11.65 -4.40
C ALA A 49 9.15 10.40 -4.15
N THR A 50 9.50 9.69 -5.21
CA THR A 50 10.52 8.64 -5.16
C THR A 50 11.93 9.27 -5.11
N PRO A 51 12.98 8.50 -4.77
CA PRO A 51 14.36 8.97 -4.89
C PRO A 51 14.76 9.45 -6.30
N THR A 52 14.04 9.01 -7.33
CA THR A 52 14.26 9.42 -8.73
C THR A 52 13.42 10.63 -9.15
N GLY A 53 12.62 11.21 -8.23
CA GLY A 53 11.73 12.35 -8.51
C GLY A 53 10.40 11.97 -9.17
N GLN A 54 10.12 10.68 -9.36
CA GLN A 54 8.82 10.22 -9.86
C GLN A 54 7.74 10.39 -8.77
N ARG A 55 6.51 10.68 -9.18
CA ARG A 55 5.36 10.73 -8.25
C ARG A 55 4.94 9.31 -7.88
N ALA A 56 4.55 9.11 -6.62
CA ALA A 56 3.93 7.89 -6.14
C ALA A 56 2.70 8.19 -5.29
N PHE A 57 1.60 7.48 -5.55
CA PHE A 57 0.36 7.56 -4.80
C PHE A 57 0.44 6.68 -3.55
N ALA A 58 0.26 7.28 -2.37
CA ALA A 58 0.43 6.60 -1.09
C ALA A 58 -0.84 5.85 -0.67
N VAL A 59 -0.69 4.56 -0.36
CA VAL A 59 -1.77 3.67 0.09
C VAL A 59 -1.33 2.80 1.26
N TRP A 60 -2.27 2.48 2.14
CA TRP A 60 -2.05 1.66 3.31
C TRP A 60 -3.02 0.49 3.37
N GLN A 61 -2.52 -0.63 3.88
CA GLN A 61 -3.35 -1.81 4.11
C GLN A 61 -4.27 -1.65 5.32
N ASN A 62 -4.02 -0.70 6.22
CA ASN A 62 -4.90 -0.45 7.36
C ASN A 62 -4.94 1.04 7.74
N LYS A 63 -6.06 1.45 8.35
CA LYS A 63 -6.32 2.83 8.78
C LYS A 63 -5.31 3.34 9.80
N SER A 64 -4.87 2.48 10.72
CA SER A 64 -3.91 2.85 11.77
C SER A 64 -2.56 3.29 11.22
N LEU A 65 -2.07 2.64 10.16
CA LEU A 65 -0.82 3.01 9.50
C LEU A 65 -0.96 4.35 8.80
N ALA A 66 -2.05 4.58 8.06
CA ALA A 66 -2.33 5.87 7.44
C ALA A 66 -2.39 7.01 8.49
N LYS A 67 -3.01 6.74 9.65
CA LYS A 67 -3.12 7.71 10.75
C LYS A 67 -1.76 8.17 11.29
N LEU A 68 -0.72 7.33 11.24
CA LEU A 68 0.62 7.73 11.69
C LEU A 68 1.22 8.87 10.85
N LEU A 69 0.71 9.05 9.64
CA LEU A 69 1.20 10.01 8.67
C LEU A 69 0.36 11.30 8.64
N VAL A 70 -0.82 11.32 9.29
CA VAL A 70 -1.66 12.53 9.43
C VAL A 70 -1.05 13.45 10.49
N LYS A 71 0.07 14.07 10.12
CA LYS A 71 0.86 15.02 10.89
C LYS A 71 1.81 15.74 9.92
N ASP A 72 2.45 16.81 10.39
CA ASP A 72 3.43 17.57 9.61
C ASP A 72 2.84 17.95 8.23
N ASN A 73 3.47 17.50 7.14
CA ASN A 73 3.07 17.82 5.76
C ASN A 73 1.67 17.31 5.38
N TRP A 74 1.12 16.34 6.11
CA TRP A 74 -0.20 15.76 5.86
C TRP A 74 -1.16 15.94 7.04
N GLU A 75 -0.93 16.96 7.88
CA GLU A 75 -1.77 17.23 9.06
C GLU A 75 -3.27 17.43 8.75
N ASN A 76 -3.58 18.01 7.58
CA ASN A 76 -4.95 18.32 7.16
C ASN A 76 -5.58 17.22 6.29
N TYR A 77 -4.88 16.10 6.07
CA TYR A 77 -5.39 15.01 5.26
C TYR A 77 -6.37 14.11 6.02
N ASP A 78 -7.50 13.84 5.38
CA ASP A 78 -8.46 12.86 5.85
C ASP A 78 -8.11 11.47 5.31
N ILE A 79 -8.31 10.47 6.15
CA ILE A 79 -8.16 9.07 5.73
C ILE A 79 -9.42 8.63 4.99
N GLN A 80 -9.24 8.26 3.73
CA GLN A 80 -10.29 7.77 2.84
C GLN A 80 -10.16 6.28 2.61
N GLU A 81 -11.30 5.60 2.58
CA GLU A 81 -11.40 4.20 2.16
C GLU A 81 -11.60 4.15 0.65
N VAL A 82 -10.73 3.42 -0.04
CA VAL A 82 -10.84 3.17 -1.48
C VAL A 82 -11.20 1.69 -1.64
N SER A 83 -12.39 1.44 -2.17
CA SER A 83 -12.86 0.07 -2.41
C SER A 83 -11.89 -0.66 -3.35
N PHE A 84 -11.71 -1.96 -3.17
CA PHE A 84 -10.85 -2.79 -4.03
C PHE A 84 -11.27 -2.69 -5.50
N LYS A 85 -12.58 -2.59 -5.75
CA LYS A 85 -13.14 -2.40 -7.09
C LYS A 85 -12.70 -1.06 -7.69
N ASP A 86 -12.88 0.05 -6.96
CA ASP A 86 -12.46 1.37 -7.45
C ASP A 86 -10.94 1.48 -7.59
N PHE A 87 -10.20 0.86 -6.68
CA PHE A 87 -8.74 0.82 -6.75
C PHE A 87 -8.29 0.18 -8.08
N ILE A 88 -8.88 -0.94 -8.46
CA ILE A 88 -8.54 -1.66 -9.69
C ILE A 88 -9.07 -0.98 -10.96
N GLU A 89 -10.33 -0.56 -10.94
CA GLU A 89 -11.02 -0.10 -12.15
C GLU A 89 -10.81 1.38 -12.45
N LYS A 90 -10.45 2.18 -11.45
CA LYS A 90 -10.30 3.63 -11.60
C LYS A 90 -8.89 4.10 -11.23
N VAL A 91 -8.43 3.75 -10.03
CA VAL A 91 -7.15 4.29 -9.51
C VAL A 91 -5.97 3.77 -10.31
N LEU A 92 -5.77 2.46 -10.43
CA LEU A 92 -4.62 1.90 -11.16
C LEU A 92 -4.55 2.35 -12.63
N PRO A 93 -5.65 2.39 -13.40
CA PRO A 93 -5.65 2.98 -14.75
C PRO A 93 -5.22 4.45 -14.77
N PHE A 94 -5.73 5.27 -13.86
CA PHE A 94 -5.35 6.67 -13.77
C PHE A 94 -3.87 6.84 -13.43
N LEU A 95 -3.35 6.09 -12.45
CA LEU A 95 -1.94 6.15 -12.07
C LEU A 95 -1.01 5.75 -13.23
N ARG A 96 -1.42 4.76 -14.02
CA ARG A 96 -0.70 4.37 -15.25
C ARG A 96 -0.64 5.51 -16.25
N GLN A 97 -1.78 6.14 -16.56
CA GLN A 97 -1.84 7.27 -17.50
C GLN A 97 -0.95 8.43 -17.04
N GLU A 98 -0.93 8.69 -15.72
CA GLU A 98 -0.14 9.75 -15.09
C GLU A 98 1.32 9.37 -14.79
N SER A 99 1.78 8.19 -15.24
CA SER A 99 3.13 7.66 -14.97
C SER A 99 3.51 7.71 -13.48
N THR A 100 2.53 7.45 -12.61
CA THR A 100 2.62 7.56 -11.15
C THR A 100 2.68 6.16 -10.55
N LEU A 101 3.64 5.92 -9.64
CA LEU A 101 3.77 4.64 -8.96
C LEU A 101 2.77 4.49 -7.81
N VAL A 102 2.65 3.29 -7.26
CA VAL A 102 1.97 3.05 -5.98
C VAL A 102 3.02 2.93 -4.89
N SER A 103 2.87 3.70 -3.81
CA SER A 103 3.69 3.63 -2.60
C SER A 103 2.89 2.95 -1.49
N MET A 104 3.28 1.73 -1.14
CA MET A 104 2.57 0.92 -0.16
C MET A 104 3.17 1.06 1.24
N ASN A 105 2.27 1.24 2.22
CA ASN A 105 2.58 1.31 3.64
C ASN A 105 3.70 2.30 3.95
N LEU A 106 3.62 3.51 3.38
CA LEU A 106 4.57 4.57 3.71
C LEU A 106 4.61 4.79 5.22
N SER A 107 5.80 4.67 5.82
CA SER A 107 6.03 4.91 7.24
C SER A 107 6.45 6.37 7.49
N PRO A 108 6.34 6.88 8.73
CA PRO A 108 6.87 8.20 9.09
C PRO A 108 8.37 8.37 8.81
N GLU A 109 9.14 7.27 8.83
CA GLU A 109 10.57 7.23 8.52
C GLU A 109 10.85 7.21 7.00
N GLY A 110 9.81 7.21 6.17
CA GLY A 110 9.91 7.22 4.71
C GLY A 110 10.03 5.83 4.07
N GLN A 111 9.92 4.74 4.85
CA GLN A 111 9.96 3.38 4.30
C GLN A 111 8.66 3.06 3.56
N ASN A 112 8.75 2.47 2.38
CA ASN A 112 7.61 2.01 1.59
C ASN A 112 8.02 0.92 0.60
N VAL A 113 7.02 0.29 -0.03
CA VAL A 113 7.23 -0.52 -1.23
C VAL A 113 6.68 0.21 -2.44
N LEU A 114 7.54 0.47 -3.42
CA LEU A 114 7.15 1.09 -4.70
C LEU A 114 6.84 0.01 -5.73
N VAL A 115 5.72 0.15 -6.43
CA VAL A 115 5.33 -0.76 -7.50
C VAL A 115 4.63 -0.02 -8.65
N ALA A 116 4.91 -0.44 -9.88
CA ALA A 116 4.23 0.07 -11.06
C ALA A 116 2.77 -0.43 -11.11
N PRO A 117 1.79 0.39 -11.54
CA PRO A 117 0.38 -0.01 -11.60
C PRO A 117 0.14 -1.30 -12.39
N GLU A 118 0.84 -1.51 -13.51
CA GLU A 118 0.74 -2.70 -14.36
C GLU A 118 1.22 -3.96 -13.63
N LYS A 119 2.34 -3.84 -12.91
CA LYS A 119 2.91 -4.96 -12.15
C LYS A 119 1.99 -5.35 -11.00
N LEU A 120 1.48 -4.36 -10.27
CA LEU A 120 0.54 -4.57 -9.18
C LEU A 120 -0.73 -5.25 -9.68
N LEU A 121 -1.30 -4.77 -10.79
CA LEU A 121 -2.49 -5.40 -11.36
C LEU A 121 -2.24 -6.85 -11.76
N LEU A 122 -1.11 -7.14 -12.41
CA LEU A 122 -0.75 -8.50 -12.80
C LEU A 122 -0.64 -9.43 -11.58
N ASP A 123 -0.03 -8.96 -10.49
CA ASP A 123 0.13 -9.75 -9.27
C ASP A 123 -1.20 -9.98 -8.55
N ILE A 124 -2.07 -8.96 -8.51
CA ILE A 124 -3.44 -9.11 -7.99
C ILE A 124 -4.19 -10.16 -8.80
N LYS A 125 -4.11 -10.13 -10.14
CA LYS A 125 -4.76 -11.14 -11.00
C LYS A 125 -4.26 -12.54 -10.71
N ASN A 126 -2.95 -12.70 -10.57
CA ASN A 126 -2.35 -13.99 -10.23
C ASN A 126 -2.85 -14.49 -8.87
N TYR A 127 -2.90 -13.61 -7.87
CA TYR A 127 -3.39 -13.95 -6.54
C TYR A 127 -4.88 -14.34 -6.55
N LEU A 128 -5.73 -13.57 -7.22
CA LEU A 128 -7.15 -13.89 -7.37
C LEU A 128 -7.36 -15.22 -8.09
N TYR A 129 -6.54 -15.54 -9.10
CA TYR A 129 -6.57 -16.83 -9.78
C TYR A 129 -6.21 -17.99 -8.84
N GLN A 130 -5.20 -17.81 -7.97
CA GLN A 130 -4.86 -18.82 -6.97
C GLN A 130 -5.99 -19.04 -5.96
N ILE A 131 -6.62 -17.97 -5.45
CA ILE A 131 -7.79 -18.09 -4.56
C ILE A 131 -8.93 -18.83 -5.28
N TYR A 132 -9.22 -18.46 -6.52
CA TYR A 132 -10.29 -19.07 -7.31
C TYR A 132 -10.11 -20.59 -7.44
N LEU A 133 -8.87 -21.07 -7.68
CA LEU A 133 -8.58 -22.50 -7.79
C LEU A 133 -8.59 -23.23 -6.45
N GLN A 134 -8.08 -22.60 -5.39
CA GLN A 134 -7.84 -23.28 -4.11
C GLN A 134 -9.03 -23.19 -3.14
N LYS A 135 -9.82 -22.10 -3.21
CA LYS A 135 -10.88 -21.76 -2.26
C LYS A 135 -12.09 -21.12 -2.98
N PRO A 136 -12.81 -21.88 -3.83
CA PRO A 136 -13.89 -21.34 -4.65
C PRO A 136 -15.04 -20.72 -3.82
N ASP A 137 -15.30 -21.24 -2.61
CA ASP A 137 -16.34 -20.69 -1.72
C ASP A 137 -15.98 -19.31 -1.18
N VAL A 138 -14.72 -19.10 -0.79
CA VAL A 138 -14.21 -17.81 -0.33
C VAL A 138 -14.28 -16.77 -1.45
N TYR A 139 -13.92 -17.18 -2.67
CA TYR A 139 -13.98 -16.31 -3.84
C TYR A 139 -15.41 -15.81 -4.13
N LYS A 140 -16.42 -16.68 -4.05
CA LYS A 140 -17.83 -16.30 -4.26
C LYS A 140 -18.34 -15.35 -3.17
N ASN A 141 -17.93 -15.55 -1.92
CA ASN A 141 -18.39 -14.75 -0.78
C ASN A 141 -17.83 -13.32 -0.79
N LEU A 142 -16.59 -13.14 -1.27
CA LEU A 142 -15.92 -11.83 -1.29
C LEU A 142 -16.34 -10.91 -2.45
N GLN A 143 -17.28 -11.34 -3.31
CA GLN A 143 -17.74 -10.60 -4.49
C GLN A 143 -16.59 -10.04 -5.36
N LEU A 144 -15.48 -10.79 -5.46
CA LEU A 144 -14.28 -10.32 -6.12
C LEU A 144 -14.47 -10.28 -7.64
N PRO A 145 -13.89 -9.29 -8.34
CA PRO A 145 -13.91 -9.25 -9.80
C PRO A 145 -13.22 -10.49 -10.41
N SER A 146 -13.71 -10.93 -11.57
CA SER A 146 -13.12 -12.05 -12.30
C SER A 146 -11.67 -11.74 -12.71
N PRO A 147 -10.69 -12.64 -12.47
CA PRO A 147 -9.32 -12.42 -12.93
C PRO A 147 -9.23 -12.11 -14.43
N ARG A 148 -10.16 -12.62 -15.25
CA ARG A 148 -10.20 -12.43 -16.71
C ARG A 148 -10.79 -11.09 -17.13
N SER A 149 -11.64 -10.47 -16.31
CA SER A 149 -12.28 -9.18 -16.62
C SER A 149 -11.40 -7.99 -16.25
N ILE A 150 -10.43 -8.17 -15.36
CA ILE A 150 -9.52 -7.11 -14.91
C ILE A 150 -8.46 -6.82 -15.97
N ARG A 151 -8.47 -5.61 -16.53
CA ARG A 151 -7.50 -5.11 -17.52
C ARG A 151 -7.29 -3.60 -17.31
N LEU A 152 -6.07 -3.13 -17.58
CA LEU A 152 -5.86 -1.70 -17.79
C LEU A 152 -6.21 -1.45 -19.26
N ASN A 153 -7.20 -0.59 -19.50
CA ASN A 153 -7.52 -0.12 -20.84
C ASN A 153 -6.41 0.82 -21.34
#